data_AF-A0AAW7QG52-F1
#
_entry.id   AF-A0AAW7QG52-F1
#
_cell.length_a   1.000
_cell.length_b   1.000
_cell.length_c   1.000
_cell.angle_alpha   90.00
_cell.angle_beta   90.00
_cell.angle_gamma   90.00
#
_symmetry.space_group_name_H-M   'P 1'
#
loop_
_entity.id
_entity.type
_entity.pdbx_description
1 polymer ?
#
loop_
_entity_poly.entity_id
_entity_poly.type
_entity_poly.pdbx_seq_one_letter_code
_entity_poly.pdbx_strand_id
1 'polypeptide(L)'
;GSNVIADENLYINTNNLNVKASQDNYTSKNDSESINGSIAFTMYGGGGGTAGLGYGKSNSSSDSFLNNNSQLSGNNVNINVKNDAVFQGANVRANDTLNLNVGNNLVLESLRDEYSSNSKGFNVNAGIGFGSAGAKANRTPSLDVGKQSSTNAGFSVNNGVTQNKQTVLSSITGDKVNVNVGNNTHLKGSLLASGNYDEKGIFQDNQNLNFTTDTLTFGNLSNSNYSSNKSLGANVNYNLEDKKVENAQEKPQQKGVSSVGYNAENSLSANASKT
;
A
#
# COMPACT_ATOMS: atom_id res chain seq x y z
N GLY A 1 -16.20 -14.61 -1.11
CA GLY A 1 -16.44 -15.98 -1.60
C GLY A 1 -17.83 -16.42 -1.22
N SER A 2 -18.06 -17.73 -1.28
CA SER A 2 -19.24 -18.38 -0.73
C SER A 2 -18.92 -18.93 0.66
N ASN A 3 -19.87 -18.81 1.60
CA ASN A 3 -19.74 -19.36 2.94
C ASN A 3 -20.80 -20.44 3.14
N VAL A 4 -20.36 -21.66 3.47
CA VAL A 4 -21.23 -22.78 3.82
C VAL A 4 -20.83 -23.26 5.22
N ILE A 5 -21.72 -23.05 6.18
CA ILE A 5 -21.47 -23.34 7.59
C ILE A 5 -22.56 -24.31 8.05
N ALA A 6 -22.14 -25.48 8.52
CA ALA A 6 -22.99 -26.44 9.19
C ALA A 6 -22.67 -26.46 10.68
N ASP A 7 -23.66 -26.56 11.55
CA ASP A 7 -23.43 -26.62 13.00
C ASP A 7 -22.77 -27.96 13.39
N GLU A 8 -23.32 -29.07 12.89
CA GLU A 8 -22.81 -30.41 13.15
C GLU A 8 -22.01 -30.97 11.97
N ASN A 9 -22.69 -31.38 10.89
CA ASN A 9 -22.06 -32.16 9.82
C ASN A 9 -22.28 -31.48 8.46
N LEU A 10 -21.19 -31.25 7.73
CA LEU A 10 -21.22 -30.83 6.33
C LEU A 10 -20.90 -32.02 5.43
N TYR A 11 -21.84 -32.42 4.58
CA TYR A 11 -21.63 -33.48 3.58
C TYR A 11 -21.68 -32.91 2.17
N ILE A 12 -20.63 -33.14 1.38
CA ILE A 12 -20.56 -32.78 -0.03
C ILE A 12 -20.26 -34.03 -0.83
N ASN A 13 -21.19 -34.44 -1.69
CA ASN A 13 -21.03 -35.57 -2.60
C ASN A 13 -21.25 -35.09 -4.04
N THR A 14 -20.20 -35.08 -4.85
CA THR A 14 -20.26 -34.53 -6.21
C THR A 14 -19.33 -35.26 -7.17
N ASN A 15 -19.52 -35.07 -8.47
CA ASN A 15 -18.57 -35.56 -9.47
C ASN A 15 -17.28 -34.71 -9.47
N ASN A 16 -17.44 -33.38 -9.53
CA ASN A 16 -16.34 -32.41 -9.43
C ASN A 16 -16.72 -31.35 -8.40
N LEU A 17 -15.74 -30.83 -7.66
CA LEU A 17 -15.95 -29.76 -6.69
C LEU A 17 -15.07 -28.57 -7.02
N ASN A 18 -15.66 -27.37 -7.10
CA ASN A 18 -14.93 -26.13 -7.26
C ASN A 18 -15.35 -25.17 -6.15
N VAL A 19 -14.42 -24.87 -5.24
CA VAL A 19 -14.57 -23.85 -4.21
C VAL A 19 -13.55 -22.76 -4.50
N LYS A 20 -14.04 -21.58 -4.90
CA LYS A 20 -13.19 -20.47 -5.34
C LYS A 20 -13.49 -19.20 -4.55
N ALA A 21 -12.49 -18.37 -4.29
CA ALA A 21 -12.69 -17.04 -3.72
C ALA A 21 -13.58 -16.17 -4.62
N SER A 22 -14.19 -15.14 -4.03
CA SER A 22 -14.64 -13.99 -4.82
C SER A 22 -13.51 -12.99 -4.97
N GLN A 23 -13.57 -12.15 -5.99
CA GLN A 23 -12.60 -11.10 -6.21
C GLN A 23 -13.31 -9.74 -6.25
N ASP A 24 -12.83 -8.81 -5.43
CA ASP A 24 -13.28 -7.43 -5.40
C ASP A 24 -12.22 -6.55 -6.05
N ASN A 25 -12.67 -5.68 -6.96
CA ASN A 25 -11.81 -4.80 -7.75
C ASN A 25 -12.15 -3.35 -7.43
N TYR A 26 -11.15 -2.58 -7.00
CA TYR A 26 -11.31 -1.16 -6.70
C TYR A 26 -10.31 -0.34 -7.52
N THR A 27 -10.83 0.65 -8.23
CA THR A 27 -10.04 1.61 -9.00
C THR A 27 -10.41 3.00 -8.53
N SER A 28 -9.41 3.79 -8.15
CA SER A 28 -9.57 5.20 -7.79
C SER A 28 -8.63 6.04 -8.61
N LYS A 29 -9.17 7.13 -9.19
CA LYS A 29 -8.41 8.12 -9.96
C LYS A 29 -8.69 9.49 -9.37
N ASN A 30 -7.63 10.18 -9.00
CA ASN A 30 -7.68 11.53 -8.48
C ASN A 30 -6.83 12.43 -9.37
N ASP A 31 -7.50 13.30 -10.10
CA ASP A 31 -6.89 14.44 -10.78
C ASP A 31 -7.12 15.68 -9.91
N SER A 32 -6.04 16.39 -9.60
CA SER A 32 -6.08 17.63 -8.85
C SER A 32 -5.34 18.73 -9.59
N GLU A 33 -5.97 19.89 -9.63
CA GLU A 33 -5.39 21.14 -10.09
C GLU A 33 -5.60 22.16 -8.98
N SER A 34 -4.53 22.84 -8.58
CA SER A 34 -4.59 23.81 -7.49
C SER A 34 -3.83 25.06 -7.84
N ILE A 35 -4.40 26.19 -7.43
CA ILE A 35 -3.75 27.49 -7.40
C ILE A 35 -3.64 27.85 -5.92
N ASN A 36 -2.41 28.00 -5.42
CA ASN A 36 -2.15 28.24 -4.00
C ASN A 36 -1.59 29.65 -3.84
N GLY A 37 -2.19 30.45 -2.96
CA GLY A 37 -1.65 31.73 -2.52
C GLY A 37 -1.22 31.65 -1.07
N SER A 38 0.00 32.08 -0.74
CA SER A 38 0.49 32.11 0.64
C SER A 38 1.00 33.51 1.00
N ILE A 39 0.74 33.91 2.24
CA ILE A 39 1.31 35.13 2.84
C ILE A 39 1.89 34.72 4.20
N ALA A 40 3.17 34.98 4.43
CA ALA A 40 3.82 34.69 5.70
C ALA A 40 4.53 35.92 6.25
N PHE A 41 4.59 36.06 7.57
CA PHE A 41 5.24 37.16 8.27
C PHE A 41 6.19 36.63 9.34
N THR A 42 7.41 37.17 9.41
CA THR A 42 8.40 36.76 10.42
C THR A 42 8.36 37.68 11.63
N MET A 43 8.10 37.13 12.82
CA MET A 43 7.95 37.90 14.07
C MET A 43 9.27 38.16 14.81
N TYR A 44 10.31 37.36 14.60
CA TYR A 44 11.60 37.49 15.29
C TYR A 44 12.73 37.68 14.25
N GLY A 45 13.54 38.74 14.40
CA GLY A 45 14.71 38.98 13.54
C GLY A 45 14.50 39.93 12.33
N GLY A 46 13.73 41.01 12.50
CA GLY A 46 13.69 42.10 11.51
C GLY A 46 12.51 42.11 10.53
N GLY A 47 11.34 41.61 10.93
CA GLY A 47 10.02 41.95 10.35
C GLY A 47 9.92 41.97 8.82
N GLY A 48 10.03 40.81 8.17
CA GLY A 48 9.79 40.66 6.73
C GLY A 48 8.50 39.89 6.45
N GLY A 49 7.88 40.17 5.30
CA GLY A 49 6.72 39.42 4.78
C GLY A 49 7.09 38.68 3.50
N THR A 50 6.44 37.56 3.20
CA THR A 50 6.50 36.93 1.88
C THR A 50 5.09 36.74 1.35
N ALA A 51 4.92 36.93 0.05
CA ALA A 51 3.71 36.57 -0.66
C ALA A 51 4.09 35.66 -1.83
N GLY A 52 3.41 34.53 -1.99
CA GLY A 52 3.69 33.55 -3.04
C GLY A 52 2.42 33.13 -3.75
N LEU A 53 2.54 32.85 -5.04
CA LEU A 53 1.54 32.21 -5.87
C LEU A 53 2.12 30.96 -6.52
N GLY A 54 1.40 29.85 -6.44
CA GLY A 54 1.77 28.58 -7.03
C GLY A 54 0.64 28.01 -7.87
N TYR A 55 1.01 27.26 -8.90
CA TYR A 55 0.12 26.40 -9.66
C TYR A 55 0.67 24.98 -9.65
N GLY A 56 -0.17 24.02 -9.30
CA GLY A 56 0.19 22.61 -9.23
C GLY A 56 -0.87 21.75 -9.88
N LYS A 57 -0.43 20.78 -10.68
CA LYS A 57 -1.27 19.68 -11.19
C LYS A 57 -0.70 18.37 -10.71
N SER A 58 -1.55 17.51 -10.16
CA SER A 58 -1.16 16.13 -9.87
C SER A 58 -2.26 15.15 -10.21
N ASN A 59 -1.87 13.99 -10.73
CA ASN A 59 -2.74 12.87 -11.02
C ASN A 59 -2.22 11.65 -10.25
N SER A 60 -3.13 10.93 -9.60
CA SER A 60 -2.85 9.65 -8.98
C SER A 60 -3.93 8.64 -9.34
N SER A 61 -3.51 7.45 -9.73
CA SER A 61 -4.38 6.30 -9.94
C SER A 61 -3.95 5.17 -9.01
N SER A 62 -4.92 4.48 -8.43
CA SER A 62 -4.70 3.28 -7.63
C SER A 62 -5.70 2.20 -8.03
N ASP A 63 -5.20 0.99 -8.25
CA ASP A 63 -5.96 -0.22 -8.53
C ASP A 63 -5.68 -1.25 -7.44
N SER A 64 -6.70 -1.97 -7.00
CA SER A 64 -6.55 -3.08 -6.06
C SER A 64 -7.46 -4.24 -6.40
N PHE A 65 -6.91 -5.44 -6.35
CA PHE A 65 -7.59 -6.72 -6.48
C PHE A 65 -7.50 -7.44 -5.14
N LEU A 66 -8.65 -7.66 -4.49
CA LEU A 66 -8.74 -8.35 -3.21
C LEU A 66 -9.48 -9.67 -3.40
N ASN A 67 -8.91 -10.76 -2.90
CA ASN A 67 -9.52 -12.08 -2.94
C ASN A 67 -10.13 -12.36 -1.58
N ASN A 68 -11.45 -12.59 -1.57
CA ASN A 68 -12.16 -12.98 -0.38
C ASN A 68 -12.45 -14.49 -0.44
N ASN A 69 -11.68 -15.24 0.34
CA ASN A 69 -11.75 -16.69 0.36
C ASN A 69 -13.16 -17.22 0.63
N SER A 70 -13.47 -18.35 0.00
CA SER A 70 -14.67 -19.12 0.34
C SER A 70 -14.45 -19.92 1.62
N GLN A 71 -15.49 -20.06 2.43
CA GLN A 71 -15.43 -20.74 3.72
C GLN A 71 -16.35 -21.95 3.73
N LEU A 72 -15.83 -23.12 4.09
CA LEU A 72 -16.61 -24.33 4.33
C LEU A 72 -16.31 -24.81 5.74
N SER A 73 -17.31 -24.89 6.60
CA SER A 73 -17.08 -25.34 7.97
C SER A 73 -18.21 -26.18 8.56
N GLY A 74 -17.84 -26.99 9.53
CA GLY A 74 -18.74 -27.65 10.46
C GLY A 74 -18.00 -28.40 11.55
N ASN A 75 -18.72 -29.05 12.48
CA ASN A 75 -18.05 -29.88 13.48
C ASN A 75 -17.33 -31.05 12.81
N ASN A 76 -18.01 -31.75 11.91
CA ASN A 76 -17.41 -32.71 10.98
C ASN A 76 -17.65 -32.29 9.53
N VAL A 77 -16.63 -32.46 8.68
CA VAL A 77 -16.71 -32.14 7.25
C VAL A 77 -16.37 -33.38 6.45
N ASN A 78 -17.29 -33.82 5.58
CA ASN A 78 -17.13 -35.01 4.75
C ASN A 78 -17.34 -34.65 3.28
N ILE A 79 -16.26 -34.67 2.51
CA ILE A 79 -16.24 -34.27 1.10
C ILE A 79 -15.83 -35.49 0.27
N ASN A 80 -16.74 -35.97 -0.57
CA ASN A 80 -16.49 -37.06 -1.51
C ASN A 80 -16.66 -36.53 -2.94
N VAL A 81 -15.57 -36.53 -3.69
CA VAL A 81 -15.49 -36.04 -5.07
C VAL A 81 -15.04 -37.18 -5.96
N LYS A 82 -15.85 -37.55 -6.97
CA LYS A 82 -15.54 -38.72 -7.82
C LYS A 82 -14.36 -38.48 -8.76
N ASN A 83 -14.14 -37.24 -9.19
CA ASN A 83 -13.08 -36.86 -10.12
C ASN A 83 -12.18 -35.80 -9.48
N ASP A 84 -12.30 -34.52 -9.83
CA ASP A 84 -11.35 -33.48 -9.40
C ASP A 84 -11.98 -32.51 -8.38
N ALA A 85 -11.18 -32.13 -7.38
CA ALA A 85 -11.53 -31.14 -6.36
C ALA A 85 -10.56 -29.95 -6.42
N VAL A 86 -11.10 -28.74 -6.56
CA VAL A 86 -10.34 -27.49 -6.66
C VAL A 86 -10.76 -26.54 -5.55
N PHE A 87 -9.80 -26.13 -4.72
CA PHE A 87 -9.92 -25.17 -3.64
C PHE A 87 -8.95 -24.01 -3.92
N GLN A 88 -9.44 -22.93 -4.52
CA GLN A 88 -8.63 -21.80 -4.95
C GLN A 88 -9.08 -20.52 -4.22
N GLY A 89 -8.31 -20.08 -3.24
CA GLY A 89 -8.77 -19.08 -2.26
C GLY A 89 -9.93 -19.63 -1.43
N ALA A 90 -9.70 -20.72 -0.72
CA ALA A 90 -10.73 -21.39 0.06
C ALA A 90 -10.17 -21.92 1.38
N ASN A 91 -10.96 -21.80 2.44
CA ASN A 91 -10.66 -22.35 3.75
C ASN A 91 -11.75 -23.37 4.12
N VAL A 92 -11.33 -24.62 4.29
CA VAL A 92 -12.16 -25.72 4.77
C VAL A 92 -11.73 -26.03 6.20
N ARG A 93 -12.66 -25.95 7.15
CA ARG A 93 -12.38 -26.17 8.57
C ARG A 93 -13.38 -27.14 9.19
N ALA A 94 -12.90 -28.25 9.73
CA ALA A 94 -13.65 -29.05 10.69
C ALA A 94 -13.21 -28.70 12.13
N ASN A 95 -14.13 -28.68 13.09
CA ASN A 95 -13.73 -28.55 14.50
C ASN A 95 -13.21 -29.88 15.06
N ASP A 96 -13.77 -31.00 14.61
CA ASP A 96 -13.38 -32.36 14.99
C ASP A 96 -12.76 -33.06 13.77
N THR A 97 -13.55 -33.76 12.96
CA THR A 97 -13.02 -34.59 11.87
C THR A 97 -13.32 -34.03 10.48
N LEU A 98 -12.27 -33.91 9.64
CA LEU A 98 -12.36 -33.64 8.22
C LEU A 98 -11.99 -34.89 7.41
N ASN A 99 -12.90 -35.34 6.55
CA ASN A 99 -12.66 -36.40 5.57
C ASN A 99 -12.78 -35.83 4.15
N LEU A 100 -11.72 -35.96 3.36
CA LEU A 100 -11.67 -35.51 1.97
C LEU A 100 -11.23 -36.68 1.08
N ASN A 101 -12.17 -37.22 0.30
CA ASN A 101 -11.90 -38.27 -0.68
C ASN A 101 -12.06 -37.69 -2.08
N VAL A 102 -11.00 -37.74 -2.88
CA VAL A 102 -10.95 -37.21 -4.25
C VAL A 102 -10.49 -38.31 -5.19
N GLY A 103 -11.31 -38.67 -6.17
CA GLY A 103 -11.03 -39.82 -7.04
C GLY A 103 -9.86 -39.61 -8.02
N ASN A 104 -9.57 -38.37 -8.40
CA ASN A 104 -8.48 -38.04 -9.31
C ASN A 104 -7.54 -36.99 -8.70
N ASN A 105 -7.70 -35.69 -8.99
CA ASN A 105 -6.77 -34.66 -8.52
C ASN A 105 -7.37 -33.71 -7.47
N LEU A 106 -6.57 -33.39 -6.46
CA LEU A 106 -6.82 -32.32 -5.50
C LEU A 106 -5.93 -31.13 -5.84
N VAL A 107 -6.52 -29.95 -6.01
CA VAL A 107 -5.80 -28.69 -6.17
C VAL A 107 -6.18 -27.78 -5.01
N LEU A 108 -5.20 -27.41 -4.18
CA LEU A 108 -5.35 -26.43 -3.10
C LEU A 108 -4.37 -25.29 -3.37
N GLU A 109 -4.90 -24.11 -3.71
CA GLU A 109 -4.09 -22.95 -4.08
C GLU A 109 -4.51 -21.71 -3.31
N SER A 110 -3.55 -21.09 -2.65
CA SER A 110 -3.69 -19.74 -2.13
C SER A 110 -3.72 -18.72 -3.27
N LEU A 111 -4.40 -17.60 -3.02
CA LEU A 111 -4.49 -16.49 -3.99
C LEU A 111 -3.57 -15.35 -3.57
N ARG A 112 -3.50 -14.31 -4.41
CA ARG A 112 -2.67 -13.13 -4.16
C ARG A 112 -3.46 -11.87 -4.42
N ASP A 113 -3.56 -11.05 -3.39
CA ASP A 113 -4.04 -9.68 -3.49
C ASP A 113 -2.96 -8.80 -4.11
N GLU A 114 -3.38 -7.85 -4.93
CA GLU A 114 -2.49 -6.96 -5.65
C GLU A 114 -3.00 -5.53 -5.56
N TYR A 115 -2.18 -4.64 -5.01
CA TYR A 115 -2.39 -3.20 -4.98
C TYR A 115 -1.33 -2.53 -5.85
N SER A 116 -1.75 -1.57 -6.66
CA SER A 116 -0.93 -0.87 -7.63
C SER A 116 -1.30 0.61 -7.61
N SER A 117 -0.38 1.50 -7.34
CA SER A 117 -0.63 2.95 -7.42
C SER A 117 0.46 3.66 -8.17
N ASN A 118 0.07 4.63 -8.99
CA ASN A 118 0.99 5.51 -9.69
C ASN A 118 0.55 6.95 -9.50
N SER A 119 1.49 7.82 -9.15
CA SER A 119 1.29 9.26 -9.01
C SER A 119 2.23 10.03 -9.92
N LYS A 120 1.75 11.15 -10.45
CA LYS A 120 2.51 12.13 -11.22
C LYS A 120 2.09 13.51 -10.81
N GLY A 121 3.03 14.43 -10.69
CA GLY A 121 2.71 15.81 -10.44
C GLY A 121 3.74 16.77 -10.97
N PHE A 122 3.29 18.00 -11.10
CA PHE A 122 4.04 19.13 -11.57
C PHE A 122 3.58 20.34 -10.79
N ASN A 123 4.53 21.13 -10.28
CA ASN A 123 4.24 22.35 -9.56
C ASN A 123 5.17 23.46 -10.06
N VAL A 124 4.63 24.65 -10.20
CA VAL A 124 5.36 25.89 -10.43
C VAL A 124 4.96 26.91 -9.38
N ASN A 125 5.90 27.70 -8.91
CA ASN A 125 5.65 28.75 -7.95
C ASN A 125 6.49 29.98 -8.26
N ALA A 126 5.95 31.14 -7.86
CA ALA A 126 6.64 32.40 -7.87
C ALA A 126 6.22 33.20 -6.63
N GLY A 127 7.17 33.90 -6.03
CA GLY A 127 6.94 34.65 -4.81
C GLY A 127 7.76 35.91 -4.75
N ILE A 128 7.31 36.82 -3.90
CA ILE A 128 7.96 38.08 -3.60
C ILE A 128 8.18 38.15 -2.09
N GLY A 129 9.39 38.53 -1.70
CA GLY A 129 9.74 38.87 -0.33
C GLY A 129 9.70 40.38 -0.15
N PHE A 130 9.20 40.81 0.99
CA PHE A 130 9.17 42.19 1.45
C PHE A 130 10.12 42.34 2.63
N GLY A 131 10.96 43.37 2.58
CA GLY A 131 11.84 43.74 3.68
C GLY A 131 11.07 44.43 4.81
N SER A 132 11.73 44.66 5.93
CA SER A 132 11.17 45.47 7.01
C SER A 132 11.17 46.95 6.65
N ALA A 133 10.03 47.63 6.87
CA ALA A 133 9.99 49.09 6.95
C ALA A 133 10.43 49.54 8.36
N GLY A 134 11.74 49.74 8.55
CA GLY A 134 12.25 50.69 9.54
C GLY A 134 12.93 50.15 10.81
N ALA A 135 13.89 50.94 11.30
CA ALA A 135 14.83 50.67 12.38
C ALA A 135 14.32 51.09 13.79
N LYS A 136 13.13 50.67 14.23
CA LYS A 136 12.63 50.98 15.59
C LYS A 136 12.24 49.73 16.39
N ALA A 137 12.80 49.63 17.60
CA ALA A 137 12.91 48.42 18.43
C ALA A 137 11.66 48.00 19.24
N ASN A 138 10.47 48.56 18.98
CA ASN A 138 9.24 48.17 19.69
C ASN A 138 8.03 48.22 18.74
N ARG A 139 7.65 47.07 18.18
CA ARG A 139 6.41 46.95 17.39
C ARG A 139 5.50 45.84 17.92
N THR A 140 4.25 46.24 18.17
CA THR A 140 3.06 45.40 18.07
C THR A 140 3.00 44.77 16.67
N PRO A 141 2.35 43.61 16.45
CA PRO A 141 2.19 43.06 15.10
C PRO A 141 1.50 44.08 14.19
N SER A 142 2.27 44.74 13.32
CA SER A 142 1.78 45.78 12.40
C SER A 142 1.90 45.29 10.97
N LEU A 143 0.88 45.53 10.14
CA LEU A 143 0.85 45.26 8.69
C LEU A 143 1.80 46.14 7.85
N ASP A 144 2.82 46.74 8.45
CA ASP A 144 3.70 47.68 7.77
C ASP A 144 4.75 46.93 6.93
N VAL A 145 4.32 46.55 5.72
CA VAL A 145 5.10 45.82 4.72
C VAL A 145 6.07 46.80 4.06
N GLY A 146 7.38 46.55 4.19
CA GLY A 146 8.41 47.36 3.54
C GLY A 146 8.52 47.12 2.03
N LYS A 147 9.52 47.74 1.41
CA LYS A 147 9.76 47.59 -0.04
C LYS A 147 10.04 46.13 -0.41
N GLN A 148 9.74 45.78 -1.66
CA GLN A 148 10.06 44.47 -2.23
C GLN A 148 11.57 44.23 -2.15
N SER A 149 11.97 43.21 -1.39
CA SER A 149 13.38 42.91 -1.10
C SER A 149 13.89 41.70 -1.86
N SER A 150 13.01 40.77 -2.24
CA SER A 150 13.39 39.59 -3.03
C SER A 150 12.27 39.06 -3.92
N THR A 151 12.63 38.21 -4.88
CA THR A 151 11.71 37.35 -5.62
C THR A 151 12.22 35.93 -5.62
N ASN A 152 11.30 34.97 -5.74
CA ASN A 152 11.63 33.58 -5.97
C ASN A 152 10.75 33.02 -7.10
N ALA A 153 11.29 32.03 -7.80
CA ALA A 153 10.54 31.25 -8.76
C ALA A 153 11.08 29.83 -8.76
N GLY A 154 10.21 28.85 -8.94
CA GLY A 154 10.63 27.45 -9.01
C GLY A 154 9.65 26.56 -9.71
N PHE A 155 10.14 25.41 -10.15
CA PHE A 155 9.33 24.33 -10.68
C PHE A 155 9.76 23.00 -10.05
N SER A 156 8.84 22.05 -9.99
CA SER A 156 9.12 20.67 -9.55
C SER A 156 8.23 19.69 -10.29
N VAL A 157 8.76 18.50 -10.56
CA VAL A 157 8.05 17.33 -11.08
C VAL A 157 8.25 16.18 -10.10
N ASN A 158 7.23 15.35 -9.93
CA ASN A 158 7.30 14.14 -9.14
C ASN A 158 6.58 12.98 -9.85
N ASN A 159 7.11 11.76 -9.69
CA ASN A 159 6.53 10.53 -10.19
C ASN A 159 6.74 9.42 -9.16
N GLY A 160 5.66 8.80 -8.68
CA GLY A 160 5.67 7.69 -7.74
C GLY A 160 5.00 6.46 -8.32
N VAL A 161 5.52 5.28 -8.00
CA VAL A 161 4.91 3.97 -8.26
C VAL A 161 4.99 3.15 -6.98
N THR A 162 3.91 2.49 -6.60
CA THR A 162 3.88 1.54 -5.49
C THR A 162 3.07 0.32 -5.87
N GLN A 163 3.69 -0.87 -5.82
CA GLN A 163 3.05 -2.16 -6.02
C GLN A 163 3.17 -2.99 -4.74
N ASN A 164 2.06 -3.51 -4.24
CA ASN A 164 2.05 -4.45 -3.12
C ASN A 164 1.32 -5.73 -3.51
N LYS A 165 1.88 -6.88 -3.11
CA LYS A 165 1.37 -8.21 -3.42
C LYS A 165 1.37 -9.03 -2.15
N GLN A 166 0.23 -9.60 -1.79
CA GLN A 166 0.05 -10.33 -0.54
C GLN A 166 -0.74 -11.62 -0.75
N THR A 167 -0.24 -12.74 -0.24
CA THR A 167 -0.90 -14.04 -0.30
C THR A 167 -2.12 -14.06 0.62
N VAL A 168 -3.24 -14.57 0.10
CA VAL A 168 -4.44 -14.93 0.85
C VAL A 168 -4.48 -16.45 0.97
N LEU A 169 -4.27 -16.94 2.19
CA LEU A 169 -4.02 -18.36 2.47
C LEU A 169 -5.28 -19.22 2.27
N SER A 170 -5.21 -20.18 1.36
CA SER A 170 -6.13 -21.31 1.31
C SER A 170 -5.71 -22.40 2.28
N SER A 171 -6.67 -23.00 2.96
CA SER A 171 -6.39 -24.06 3.91
C SER A 171 -7.45 -25.16 3.97
N ILE A 172 -7.03 -26.35 4.35
CA ILE A 172 -7.88 -27.47 4.74
C ILE A 172 -7.37 -27.94 6.09
N THR A 173 -8.18 -27.75 7.13
CA THR A 173 -7.77 -28.00 8.52
C THR A 173 -8.87 -28.63 9.35
N GLY A 174 -8.49 -29.33 10.40
CA GLY A 174 -9.39 -29.86 11.43
C GLY A 174 -8.60 -30.56 12.53
N ASP A 175 -9.24 -30.97 13.63
CA ASP A 175 -8.55 -31.69 14.70
C ASP A 175 -8.05 -33.06 14.21
N LYS A 176 -8.86 -33.77 13.44
CA LYS A 176 -8.45 -34.94 12.66
C LYS A 176 -8.67 -34.67 11.19
N VAL A 177 -7.66 -34.94 10.36
CA VAL A 177 -7.79 -34.75 8.90
C VAL A 177 -7.42 -36.03 8.19
N ASN A 178 -8.35 -36.58 7.41
CA ASN A 178 -8.12 -37.74 6.55
C ASN A 178 -8.34 -37.31 5.10
N VAL A 179 -7.28 -37.35 4.30
CA VAL A 179 -7.30 -36.92 2.90
C VAL A 179 -6.79 -38.07 2.03
N ASN A 180 -7.63 -38.55 1.13
CA ASN A 180 -7.31 -39.59 0.17
C ASN A 180 -7.55 -39.07 -1.25
N VAL A 181 -6.49 -39.02 -2.05
CA VAL A 181 -6.50 -38.49 -3.42
C VAL A 181 -5.98 -39.55 -4.37
N GLY A 182 -6.75 -39.89 -5.40
CA GLY A 182 -6.44 -41.01 -6.28
C GLY A 182 -5.22 -40.80 -7.19
N ASN A 183 -4.85 -39.56 -7.50
CA ASN A 183 -3.75 -39.24 -8.42
C ASN A 183 -2.82 -38.15 -7.86
N ASN A 184 -2.99 -36.89 -8.24
CA ASN A 184 -2.11 -35.80 -7.80
C ASN A 184 -2.79 -34.88 -6.79
N THR A 185 -2.04 -34.54 -5.74
CA THR A 185 -2.33 -33.39 -4.88
C THR A 185 -1.40 -32.24 -5.24
N HIS A 186 -1.94 -31.10 -5.65
CA HIS A 186 -1.20 -29.86 -5.88
C HIS A 186 -1.43 -28.88 -4.75
N LEU A 187 -0.35 -28.46 -4.07
CA LEU A 187 -0.38 -27.47 -3.00
C LEU A 187 0.39 -26.21 -3.41
N LYS A 188 -0.28 -25.06 -3.47
CA LYS A 188 0.36 -23.79 -3.85
C LYS A 188 0.22 -22.74 -2.76
N GLY A 189 1.31 -22.51 -2.02
CA GLY A 189 1.37 -21.59 -0.87
C GLY A 189 0.23 -21.79 0.13
N SER A 190 -0.26 -23.03 0.25
CA SER A 190 -1.49 -23.42 0.94
C SER A 190 -1.22 -24.35 2.11
N LEU A 191 -2.14 -24.40 3.07
CA LEU A 191 -2.02 -25.24 4.27
C LEU A 191 -2.97 -26.44 4.24
N LEU A 192 -2.43 -27.65 4.27
CA LEU A 192 -3.17 -28.89 4.51
C LEU A 192 -2.61 -29.53 5.78
N ALA A 193 -3.33 -29.42 6.90
CA ALA A 193 -2.79 -29.84 8.20
C ALA A 193 -3.90 -30.17 9.22
N SER A 194 -3.56 -31.00 10.20
CA SER A 194 -4.42 -31.30 11.35
C SER A 194 -3.97 -30.49 12.57
N GLY A 195 -4.90 -29.80 13.21
CA GLY A 195 -4.56 -28.94 14.33
C GLY A 195 -5.55 -27.80 14.53
N ASN A 196 -5.23 -26.95 15.50
CA ASN A 196 -6.06 -25.83 15.89
C ASN A 196 -5.24 -24.56 16.05
N TYR A 197 -5.88 -23.42 15.83
CA TYR A 197 -5.28 -22.13 16.14
C TYR A 197 -5.40 -21.88 17.64
N ASP A 198 -4.30 -21.51 18.29
CA ASP A 198 -4.33 -21.07 19.68
C ASP A 198 -4.98 -19.68 19.85
N GLU A 199 -5.11 -19.22 21.09
CA GLU A 199 -5.67 -17.89 21.41
C GLU A 199 -4.90 -16.72 20.77
N LYS A 200 -3.65 -16.95 20.33
CA LYS A 200 -2.79 -15.97 19.66
C LYS A 200 -2.86 -16.07 18.13
N GLY A 201 -3.68 -16.98 17.60
CA GLY A 201 -3.84 -17.21 16.16
C GLY A 201 -2.69 -17.98 15.52
N ILE A 202 -1.87 -18.70 16.30
CA ILE A 202 -0.81 -19.56 15.78
C ILE A 202 -1.37 -20.97 15.56
N PHE A 203 -1.17 -21.52 14.36
CA PHE A 203 -1.59 -22.89 14.05
C PHE A 203 -0.70 -23.90 14.78
N GLN A 204 -1.32 -24.71 15.64
CA GLN A 204 -0.66 -25.78 16.38
C GLN A 204 -1.01 -27.11 15.73
N ASP A 205 -0.04 -27.72 15.05
CA ASP A 205 -0.19 -29.04 14.46
C ASP A 205 -0.29 -30.11 15.57
N ASN A 206 -1.24 -31.01 15.43
CA ASN A 206 -1.49 -32.10 16.38
C ASN A 206 -1.15 -33.50 15.81
N GLN A 207 -0.47 -33.57 14.65
CA GLN A 207 0.01 -34.78 14.00
C GLN A 207 -1.07 -35.83 13.69
N ASN A 208 -2.33 -35.41 13.56
CA ASN A 208 -3.49 -36.28 13.27
C ASN A 208 -3.95 -36.15 11.80
N LEU A 209 -3.00 -35.92 10.89
CA LEU A 209 -3.20 -35.86 9.44
C LEU A 209 -2.86 -37.23 8.84
N ASN A 210 -3.89 -37.92 8.34
CA ASN A 210 -3.74 -39.08 7.49
C ASN A 210 -3.88 -38.64 6.03
N PHE A 211 -2.77 -38.63 5.28
CA PHE A 211 -2.73 -38.16 3.90
C PHE A 211 -2.24 -39.26 2.95
N THR A 212 -2.99 -39.51 1.88
CA THR A 212 -2.62 -40.46 0.81
C THR A 212 -2.88 -39.81 -0.54
N THR A 213 -1.87 -39.86 -1.41
CA THR A 213 -1.91 -39.37 -2.80
C THR A 213 -0.85 -40.13 -3.60
N ASP A 214 -1.07 -40.38 -4.89
CA ASP A 214 -0.04 -41.03 -5.73
C ASP A 214 1.14 -40.08 -5.98
N THR A 215 0.85 -38.82 -6.31
CA THR A 215 1.84 -37.77 -6.52
C THR A 215 1.51 -36.51 -5.73
N LEU A 216 2.55 -35.81 -5.26
CA LEU A 216 2.45 -34.53 -4.57
C LEU A 216 3.28 -33.48 -5.30
N THR A 217 2.62 -32.44 -5.77
CA THR A 217 3.26 -31.28 -6.40
C THR A 217 3.07 -30.05 -5.54
N PHE A 218 4.09 -29.20 -5.49
CA PHE A 218 4.03 -27.98 -4.68
C PHE A 218 4.58 -26.76 -5.43
N GLY A 219 4.04 -25.60 -5.09
CA GLY A 219 4.48 -24.31 -5.61
C GLY A 219 4.40 -23.24 -4.53
N ASN A 220 5.31 -22.27 -4.59
CA ASN A 220 5.33 -21.19 -3.61
C ASN A 220 4.60 -19.96 -4.15
N LEU A 221 4.01 -19.17 -3.25
CA LEU A 221 3.54 -17.83 -3.55
C LEU A 221 4.48 -16.82 -2.90
N SER A 222 4.66 -15.68 -3.58
CA SER A 222 5.55 -14.63 -3.09
C SER A 222 4.77 -13.37 -2.79
N ASN A 223 5.00 -12.84 -1.60
CA ASN A 223 4.61 -11.50 -1.21
C ASN A 223 5.69 -10.54 -1.69
N SER A 224 5.30 -9.38 -2.17
CA SER A 224 6.27 -8.36 -2.54
C SER A 224 5.72 -6.97 -2.37
N ASN A 225 6.52 -6.08 -1.81
CA ASN A 225 6.23 -4.66 -1.77
C ASN A 225 7.32 -3.92 -2.54
N TYR A 226 6.93 -3.07 -3.47
CA TYR A 226 7.80 -2.24 -4.30
C TYR A 226 7.29 -0.82 -4.23
N SER A 227 8.15 0.14 -3.88
CA SER A 227 7.82 1.56 -3.98
C SER A 227 9.01 2.33 -4.53
N SER A 228 8.76 3.11 -5.59
CA SER A 228 9.74 4.02 -6.18
C SER A 228 9.14 5.41 -6.30
N ASN A 229 9.86 6.42 -5.85
CA ASN A 229 9.47 7.81 -6.00
C ASN A 229 10.65 8.61 -6.55
N LYS A 230 10.38 9.45 -7.55
CA LYS A 230 11.34 10.33 -8.20
C LYS A 230 10.80 11.73 -8.18
N SER A 231 11.59 12.70 -7.73
CA SER A 231 11.25 14.11 -7.88
C SER A 231 12.45 14.92 -8.33
N LEU A 232 12.19 15.92 -9.16
CA LEU A 232 13.17 16.87 -9.65
C LEU A 232 12.59 18.27 -9.54
N GLY A 233 13.33 19.19 -8.97
CA GLY A 233 12.94 20.59 -8.92
C GLY A 233 14.13 21.53 -9.03
N ALA A 234 13.83 22.75 -9.44
CA ALA A 234 14.76 23.86 -9.46
C ALA A 234 14.05 25.11 -8.97
N ASN A 235 14.77 25.93 -8.20
CA ASN A 235 14.30 27.22 -7.75
C ASN A 235 15.41 28.25 -7.84
N VAL A 236 15.04 29.50 -8.10
CA VAL A 236 15.94 30.64 -8.15
C VAL A 236 15.37 31.71 -7.26
N ASN A 237 16.23 32.28 -6.42
CA ASN A 237 15.92 33.40 -5.55
C ASN A 237 16.78 34.59 -5.97
N TYR A 238 16.19 35.78 -6.01
CA TYR A 238 16.82 37.02 -6.44
C TYR A 238 16.57 38.12 -5.42
N ASN A 239 17.62 38.80 -4.96
CA ASN A 239 17.53 39.96 -4.08
C ASN A 239 17.54 41.24 -4.91
N LEU A 240 16.57 42.11 -4.66
CA LEU A 240 16.45 43.38 -5.38
C LEU A 240 17.33 44.48 -4.78
N GLU A 241 17.67 44.36 -3.51
CA GLU A 241 18.43 45.34 -2.73
C GLU A 241 19.78 44.76 -2.30
N ASP A 242 20.78 45.64 -2.19
CA ASP A 242 22.15 45.37 -1.74
C ASP A 242 22.33 45.54 -0.23
N LYS A 243 21.23 45.78 0.48
CA LYS A 243 21.20 45.97 1.93
C LYS A 243 19.95 45.34 2.51
N LYS A 244 20.09 44.71 3.69
CA LYS A 244 18.99 44.21 4.51
C LYS A 244 18.99 44.93 5.85
N VAL A 245 17.80 45.23 6.36
CA VAL A 245 17.66 45.68 7.75
C VAL A 245 17.46 44.45 8.64
N GLU A 246 18.43 44.19 9.51
CA GLU A 246 18.36 43.12 10.51
C GLU A 246 18.68 43.72 11.89
N ASN A 247 17.82 43.52 12.88
CA ASN A 247 17.99 44.08 14.24
C ASN A 247 18.31 45.59 14.25
N ALA A 248 17.59 46.38 13.45
CA ALA A 248 17.76 47.83 13.31
C ALA A 248 19.12 48.31 12.78
N GLN A 249 19.93 47.43 12.19
CA GLN A 249 21.17 47.77 11.50
C GLN A 249 21.09 47.42 10.02
N GLU A 250 21.56 48.33 9.15
CA GLU A 250 21.78 48.02 7.73
C GLU A 250 22.97 47.07 7.62
N LYS A 251 22.69 45.83 7.22
CA LYS A 251 23.72 44.87 6.84
C LYS A 251 23.80 44.81 5.32
N PRO A 252 25.01 44.74 4.74
CA PRO A 252 25.16 44.52 3.31
C PRO A 252 24.57 43.15 2.93
N GLN A 253 23.81 43.11 1.85
CA GLN A 253 23.26 41.90 1.23
C GLN A 253 23.68 41.88 -0.24
N GLN A 254 23.88 40.70 -0.81
CA GLN A 254 24.23 40.60 -2.22
C GLN A 254 22.98 40.86 -3.10
N LYS A 255 22.98 41.99 -3.82
CA LYS A 255 22.01 42.30 -4.87
C LYS A 255 22.25 41.42 -6.08
N GLY A 256 21.19 40.88 -6.66
CA GLY A 256 21.27 39.89 -7.73
C GLY A 256 20.76 38.51 -7.31
N VAL A 257 21.15 37.47 -8.04
CA VAL A 257 20.79 36.09 -7.69
C VAL A 257 21.34 35.76 -6.30
N SER A 258 20.44 35.49 -5.37
CA SER A 258 20.78 35.22 -3.97
C SER A 258 21.08 33.74 -3.75
N SER A 259 20.34 32.88 -4.45
CA SER A 259 20.56 31.43 -4.44
C SER A 259 19.89 30.78 -5.64
N VAL A 260 20.50 29.69 -6.08
CA VAL A 260 19.90 28.73 -7.01
C VAL A 260 19.84 27.41 -6.28
N GLY A 261 18.65 26.84 -6.16
CA GLY A 261 18.43 25.53 -5.59
C GLY A 261 18.12 24.53 -6.70
N TYR A 262 18.73 23.36 -6.63
CA TYR A 262 18.28 22.18 -7.37
C TYR A 262 18.01 21.08 -6.34
N ASN A 263 16.96 20.30 -6.57
CA ASN A 263 16.64 19.14 -5.75
C ASN A 263 16.29 17.96 -6.65
N ALA A 264 17.05 16.88 -6.50
CA ALA A 264 16.78 15.61 -7.15
C ALA A 264 16.70 14.55 -6.06
N GLU A 265 15.53 13.94 -5.91
CA GLU A 265 15.32 12.87 -4.95
C GLU A 265 14.84 11.62 -5.67
N ASN A 266 15.42 10.49 -5.27
CA ASN A 266 15.03 9.19 -5.77
C ASN A 266 15.04 8.21 -4.60
N SER A 267 13.88 7.67 -4.26
CA SER A 267 13.75 6.62 -3.26
C SER A 267 13.27 5.34 -3.93
N LEU A 268 13.87 4.22 -3.55
CA LEU A 268 13.47 2.89 -3.98
C LEU A 268 13.44 1.96 -2.77
N SER A 269 12.36 1.24 -2.61
CA SER A 269 12.21 0.17 -1.64
C SER A 269 11.62 -1.04 -2.33
N ALA A 270 12.21 -2.22 -2.06
CA ALA A 270 11.73 -3.48 -2.59
C ALA A 270 11.95 -4.56 -1.53
N ASN A 271 10.89 -5.27 -1.18
CA ASN A 271 10.92 -6.40 -0.27
C ASN A 271 10.14 -7.54 -0.89
N ALA A 272 10.63 -8.77 -0.74
CA ALA A 272 9.92 -9.96 -1.18
C ALA A 272 10.13 -11.10 -0.18
N SER A 273 9.08 -11.88 0.04
CA SER A 273 9.12 -13.11 0.85
C SER A 273 8.32 -14.20 0.16
N LYS A 274 8.68 -15.46 0.43
CA LYS A 274 7.97 -16.62 -0.10
C LYS A 274 7.17 -17.29 1.02
N THR A 275 6.07 -17.90 0.61
CA THR A 275 5.16 -18.73 1.40
C THR A 275 4.98 -20.05 0.68
#